data_AF-A0A0G1XV90-F1
#
_entry.id   AF-A0A0G1XV90-F1
#
_cell.length_a   1.000
_cell.length_b   1.000
_cell.length_c   1.000
_cell.angle_alpha   90.00
_cell.angle_beta   90.00
_cell.angle_gamma   90.00
#
_symmetry.space_group_name_H-M   'P 1'
#
loop_
_entity.id
_entity.type
_entity.pdbx_description
1 polymer ?
#
loop_
_entity_poly.entity_id
_entity_poly.type
_entity_poly.pdbx_seq_one_letter_code
_entity_poly.pdbx_strand_id
1 'polypeptide(L)'
;MGFEQGKEMQGIPKGTPEDVMLRQERHRREGESMEHLEHSYTAQANGLLKDERVRDEVSRFSKDVISAREGVEQDDYASRLFDALKLRRIEIPDFDNNRERSAFALALARRHEQSLQ
;
A
#
# COMPACT_ATOMS: atom_id res chain seq x y z
N MET A 1 -58.84 1.11 6.38
CA MET A 1 -57.83 1.94 7.08
C MET A 1 -57.02 0.95 7.91
N GLY A 2 -55.84 0.48 7.52
CA GLY A 2 -54.69 1.17 6.94
C GLY A 2 -53.59 1.12 8.01
N PHE A 3 -52.82 0.03 8.03
CA PHE A 3 -51.84 -0.34 9.05
C PHE A 3 -50.73 0.73 9.17
N GLU A 4 -50.50 1.25 10.38
CA GLU A 4 -49.34 2.11 10.65
C GLU A 4 -48.07 1.25 10.74
N GLN A 5 -47.08 1.71 9.99
CA GLN A 5 -45.83 1.05 9.65
C GLN A 5 -44.96 0.81 10.89
N GLY A 6 -44.36 -0.38 10.91
CA GLY A 6 -43.32 -0.73 11.86
C GLY A 6 -42.18 0.27 11.79
N LYS A 7 -41.76 0.72 12.98
CA LYS A 7 -40.49 1.41 13.22
C LYS A 7 -39.36 0.66 12.50
N GLU A 8 -38.86 1.25 11.43
CA GLU A 8 -37.64 0.84 10.77
C GLU A 8 -36.53 0.85 11.83
N MET A 9 -36.02 -0.35 12.15
CA MET A 9 -34.78 -0.46 12.90
C MET A 9 -33.69 0.20 12.07
N GLN A 10 -33.13 1.30 12.59
CA GLN A 10 -31.92 1.91 12.05
C GLN A 10 -30.87 0.81 11.90
N GLY A 11 -30.49 0.57 10.64
CA GLY A 11 -29.68 -0.56 10.23
C GLY A 11 -28.37 -0.61 10.99
N ILE A 12 -28.22 -1.62 11.83
CA ILE A 12 -26.92 -2.03 12.36
C ILE A 12 -26.04 -2.31 11.14
N PRO A 13 -24.85 -1.68 11.02
CA PRO A 13 -23.98 -1.92 9.87
C PRO A 13 -23.69 -3.42 9.77
N LYS A 14 -24.04 -4.02 8.63
CA LYS A 14 -23.74 -5.43 8.35
C LYS A 14 -22.23 -5.64 8.30
N GLY A 15 -21.69 -6.28 9.33
CA GLY A 15 -20.29 -6.68 9.48
C GLY A 15 -19.95 -6.94 10.94
N THR A 16 -18.91 -7.72 11.21
CA THR A 16 -18.35 -7.78 12.56
C THR A 16 -17.78 -6.41 12.94
N PRO A 17 -17.61 -6.08 14.24
CA PRO A 17 -16.92 -4.85 14.65
C PRO A 17 -15.55 -4.68 13.99
N GLU A 18 -14.83 -5.79 13.77
CA GLU A 18 -13.55 -5.83 13.05
C GLU A 18 -13.72 -5.44 11.58
N ASP A 19 -14.75 -5.94 10.88
CA ASP A 19 -15.06 -5.51 9.50
C ASP A 19 -15.35 -4.01 9.39
N VAL A 20 -16.05 -3.44 10.38
CA VAL A 20 -16.37 -2.00 10.39
C VAL A 20 -15.11 -1.17 10.62
N MET A 21 -14.22 -1.61 11.52
CA MET A 21 -12.92 -0.96 11.73
C MET A 21 -12.02 -1.05 10.51
N LEU A 22 -11.94 -2.22 9.88
CA LEU A 22 -11.16 -2.43 8.65
C LEU A 22 -11.68 -1.56 7.50
N ARG A 23 -13.00 -1.40 7.36
CA ARG A 23 -13.61 -0.48 6.37
C ARG A 23 -13.32 0.98 6.67
N GLN A 24 -13.37 1.40 7.93
CA GLN A 24 -13.02 2.78 8.30
C GLN A 24 -11.55 3.09 8.06
N GLU A 25 -10.65 2.17 8.40
CA GLU A 25 -9.22 2.34 8.15
C GLU A 25 -8.91 2.38 6.64
N ARG A 26 -9.57 1.53 5.83
CA ARG A 26 -9.48 1.60 4.37
C ARG A 26 -9.95 2.94 3.82
N HIS A 27 -11.11 3.44 4.25
CA HIS A 27 -11.60 4.76 3.83
C HIS A 27 -10.70 5.91 4.28
N ARG A 28 -10.06 5.80 5.45
CA ARG A 28 -9.09 6.79 5.93
C ARG A 28 -7.87 6.85 4.99
N ARG A 29 -7.34 5.68 4.60
CA ARG A 29 -6.18 5.54 3.70
C ARG A 29 -6.49 5.91 2.24
N GLU A 30 -7.74 5.73 1.79
CA GLU A 30 -8.18 6.19 0.47
C GLU A 30 -8.09 7.72 0.33
N GLY A 31 -8.21 8.48 1.43
CA GLY A 31 -8.10 9.94 1.45
C GLY A 31 -6.70 10.50 1.75
N GLU A 32 -5.75 9.67 2.21
CA GLU A 32 -4.38 10.12 2.54
C GLU A 32 -3.62 10.51 1.27
N SER A 33 -2.65 11.44 1.35
CA SER A 33 -1.78 11.72 0.20
C SER A 33 -0.81 10.54 -0.02
N MET A 34 -0.31 10.38 -1.25
CA MET A 34 0.69 9.36 -1.58
C MET A 34 1.93 9.46 -0.67
N GLU A 35 2.33 10.67 -0.29
CA GLU A 35 3.44 10.92 0.64
C GLU A 35 3.16 10.39 2.05
N HIS A 36 1.94 10.57 2.58
CA HIS A 36 1.57 10.03 3.89
C HIS A 36 1.50 8.51 3.88
N LEU A 37 0.94 7.93 2.80
CA LEU A 37 0.90 6.48 2.63
C LEU A 37 2.31 5.89 2.53
N GLU A 38 3.19 6.48 1.72
CA GLU A 38 4.59 6.09 1.62
C GLU A 38 5.29 6.15 2.97
N HIS A 39 5.10 7.26 3.70
CA HIS A 39 5.68 7.45 5.02
C HIS A 39 5.24 6.35 6.00
N SER A 40 3.95 5.97 5.98
CA SER A 40 3.40 4.90 6.83
C SER A 40 4.09 3.54 6.63
N TYR A 41 4.64 3.30 5.44
CA TYR A 41 5.36 2.07 5.10
C TYR A 41 6.87 2.13 5.35
N THR A 42 7.42 3.28 5.73
CA THR A 42 8.86 3.48 5.93
C THR A 42 9.48 2.44 6.87
N ALA A 43 8.83 2.14 7.99
CA ALA A 43 9.33 1.16 8.96
C ALA A 43 9.43 -0.25 8.37
N GLN A 44 8.42 -0.66 7.60
CA GLN A 44 8.39 -1.96 6.94
C GLN A 44 9.41 -2.04 5.81
N ALA A 45 9.52 -0.98 4.99
CA ALA A 45 10.52 -0.87 3.93
C ALA A 45 11.95 -0.99 4.48
N ASN A 46 12.27 -0.28 5.57
CA ASN A 46 13.56 -0.41 6.26
C ASN A 46 13.81 -1.83 6.78
N GLY A 47 12.77 -2.56 7.18
CA GLY A 47 12.85 -3.96 7.57
C GLY A 47 13.31 -4.86 6.43
N LEU A 48 12.66 -4.73 5.26
CA LEU A 48 13.01 -5.51 4.06
C LEU A 48 14.38 -5.14 3.50
N LEU A 49 14.75 -3.86 3.51
CA LEU A 49 16.06 -3.39 3.02
C LEU A 49 17.26 -3.90 3.84
N LYS A 50 17.04 -4.62 4.95
CA LYS A 50 18.13 -5.35 5.64
C LYS A 50 18.62 -6.54 4.83
N ASP A 51 17.77 -7.13 3.98
CA ASP A 51 18.17 -8.20 3.08
C ASP A 51 18.90 -7.62 1.86
N GLU A 52 20.11 -8.12 1.59
CA GLU A 52 20.92 -7.69 0.45
C GLU A 52 20.24 -7.98 -0.89
N ARG A 53 19.51 -9.09 -1.01
CA ARG A 53 18.78 -9.44 -2.24
C ARG A 53 17.67 -8.45 -2.54
N VAL A 54 17.02 -7.93 -1.49
CA VAL A 54 16.02 -6.87 -1.63
C VAL A 54 16.70 -5.59 -2.10
N ARG A 55 17.82 -5.19 -1.47
CA ARG A 55 18.55 -3.98 -1.86
C ARG A 55 19.03 -4.04 -3.30
N ASP A 56 19.55 -5.17 -3.76
CA ASP A 56 20.02 -5.35 -5.13
C ASP A 56 18.90 -5.18 -6.15
N GLU A 57 17.73 -5.79 -5.91
CA GLU A 57 16.60 -5.63 -6.81
C GLU A 57 16.04 -4.20 -6.72
N VAL A 58 15.83 -3.65 -5.52
CA VAL A 58 15.35 -2.27 -5.35
C VAL A 58 16.28 -1.26 -6.02
N SER A 59 17.60 -1.44 -5.97
CA SER A 59 18.58 -0.57 -6.61
C SER A 59 18.39 -0.47 -8.13
N ARG A 60 17.95 -1.55 -8.77
CA ARG A 60 17.70 -1.56 -10.23
C ARG A 60 16.47 -0.77 -10.63
N PHE A 61 15.49 -0.65 -9.74
CA PHE A 61 14.20 -0.01 -10.03
C PHE A 61 14.03 1.34 -9.31
N SER A 62 14.91 1.70 -8.36
CA SER A 62 14.71 2.84 -7.45
C SER A 62 14.50 4.15 -8.20
N LYS A 63 15.33 4.42 -9.20
CA LYS A 63 15.26 5.65 -10.02
C LYS A 63 13.96 5.75 -10.80
N ASP A 64 13.53 4.65 -11.40
CA ASP A 64 12.30 4.60 -12.20
C ASP A 64 11.08 4.79 -11.31
N VAL A 65 11.02 4.10 -10.17
CA VAL A 65 9.94 4.22 -9.19
C VAL A 65 9.84 5.63 -8.60
N ILE A 66 10.97 6.27 -8.28
CA ILE A 66 10.99 7.64 -7.73
C ILE A 66 10.61 8.69 -8.78
N SER A 67 11.00 8.48 -10.04
CA SER A 67 10.77 9.45 -11.12
C SER A 67 9.40 9.30 -11.78
N ALA A 68 8.70 8.19 -11.53
CA ALA A 68 7.39 7.90 -12.08
C ALA A 68 6.35 8.95 -11.66
N ARG A 69 5.47 9.33 -12.59
CA ARG A 69 4.32 10.18 -12.28
C ARG A 69 3.27 9.38 -11.52
N GLU A 70 2.65 9.99 -10.52
CA GLU A 70 1.56 9.37 -9.75
C GLU A 70 0.43 8.90 -10.68
N GLY A 71 -0.09 7.71 -10.42
CA GLY A 71 -1.11 7.06 -11.24
C GLY A 71 -0.59 5.80 -11.93
N VAL A 72 -0.97 5.59 -13.19
CA VAL A 72 -0.70 4.34 -13.94
C VAL A 72 0.79 4.07 -14.09
N GLU A 73 1.60 5.10 -14.32
CA GLU A 73 3.04 4.94 -14.51
C GLU A 73 3.73 4.44 -13.22
N GLN A 74 3.40 5.03 -12.08
CA GLN A 74 3.89 4.59 -10.78
C GLN A 74 3.47 3.14 -10.48
N ASP A 75 2.24 2.78 -10.80
CA ASP A 75 1.71 1.42 -10.58
C ASP A 75 2.41 0.37 -11.45
N ASP A 76 2.74 0.72 -12.70
CA ASP A 76 3.50 -0.14 -13.60
C ASP A 76 4.92 -0.38 -13.06
N TYR A 77 5.63 0.67 -12.64
CA TYR A 77 6.97 0.52 -12.07
C TYR A 77 6.97 -0.22 -10.72
N ALA A 78 5.96 0.05 -9.87
CA ALA A 78 5.77 -0.70 -8.63
C ALA A 78 5.53 -2.18 -8.91
N SER A 79 4.68 -2.51 -9.88
CA SER A 79 4.42 -3.90 -10.30
C SER A 79 5.69 -4.61 -10.73
N ARG A 80 6.52 -3.97 -11.57
CA ARG A 80 7.80 -4.54 -12.04
C ARG A 80 8.78 -4.81 -10.89
N LEU A 81 8.87 -3.89 -9.92
CA LEU A 81 9.70 -4.11 -8.73
C LEU A 81 9.20 -5.33 -7.94
N PHE A 82 7.90 -5.43 -7.67
CA PHE A 82 7.38 -6.57 -6.92
C PHE A 82 7.49 -7.90 -7.66
N ASP A 83 7.31 -7.91 -8.97
CA ASP A 83 7.53 -9.11 -9.78
C ASP A 83 8.99 -9.56 -9.71
N ALA A 84 9.95 -8.62 -9.76
CA ALA A 84 11.36 -8.94 -9.56
C ALA A 84 11.65 -9.53 -8.17
N LEU A 85 11.06 -8.97 -7.12
CA LEU A 85 11.19 -9.48 -5.75
C LEU A 85 10.58 -10.90 -5.62
N LYS A 86 9.40 -11.12 -6.22
CA LYS A 86 8.74 -12.45 -6.25
C LYS A 86 9.57 -13.50 -7.00
N LEU A 87 10.17 -13.13 -8.13
CA LEU A 87 11.07 -14.03 -8.87
C LEU A 87 12.27 -14.48 -8.03
N ARG A 88 12.72 -13.64 -7.10
CA ARG A 88 13.77 -13.96 -6.12
C ARG A 88 13.27 -14.71 -4.89
N ARG A 89 11.98 -15.07 -4.84
CA ARG A 89 11.32 -15.68 -3.68
C ARG A 89 11.46 -14.85 -2.41
N ILE A 90 11.44 -13.53 -2.55
CA ILE A 90 11.40 -12.60 -1.43
C ILE A 90 9.94 -12.45 -1.01
N GLU A 91 9.66 -12.68 0.26
CA GLU A 91 8.33 -12.43 0.83
C GLU A 91 8.10 -10.92 0.93
N ILE A 92 7.00 -10.47 0.34
CA ILE A 92 6.55 -9.08 0.39
C ILE A 92 5.15 -9.04 1.03
N PRO A 93 4.75 -7.93 1.67
CA PRO A 93 3.38 -7.78 2.15
C PRO A 93 2.37 -7.92 1.00
N ASP A 94 1.23 -8.53 1.29
CA ASP A 94 0.07 -8.44 0.41
C ASP A 94 -0.60 -7.07 0.58
N PHE A 95 -0.95 -6.46 -0.56
CA PHE A 95 -1.57 -5.13 -0.59
C PHE A 95 -3.01 -5.24 -1.07
N ASP A 96 -3.91 -4.51 -0.41
CA ASP A 96 -5.34 -4.51 -0.73
C ASP A 96 -5.64 -3.80 -2.06
N ASN A 97 -4.77 -2.88 -2.48
CA ASN A 97 -4.92 -2.12 -3.72
C ASN A 97 -3.59 -1.64 -4.30
N ASN A 98 -3.65 -1.22 -5.57
CA ASN A 98 -2.50 -0.74 -6.34
C ASN A 98 -1.85 0.53 -5.74
N ARG A 99 -2.62 1.34 -5.01
CA ARG A 99 -2.14 2.58 -4.41
C ARG A 99 -1.23 2.29 -3.22
N GLU A 100 -1.64 1.40 -2.32
CA GLU A 100 -0.82 0.94 -1.19
C GLU A 100 0.44 0.23 -1.69
N ARG A 101 0.30 -0.61 -2.73
CA ARG A 101 1.42 -1.24 -3.42
C ARG A 101 2.42 -0.20 -3.96
N SER A 102 1.93 0.82 -4.65
CA SER A 102 2.75 1.90 -5.21
C SER A 102 3.44 2.72 -4.13
N ALA A 103 2.72 3.03 -3.04
CA ALA A 103 3.27 3.73 -1.89
C ALA A 103 4.40 2.94 -1.23
N PHE A 104 4.25 1.62 -1.08
CA PHE A 104 5.29 0.75 -0.53
C PHE A 104 6.52 0.65 -1.44
N ALA A 105 6.32 0.51 -2.76
CA ALA A 105 7.41 0.53 -3.72
C ALA A 105 8.20 1.85 -3.65
N LEU A 106 7.49 2.97 -3.54
CA LEU A 106 8.10 4.29 -3.38
C LEU A 106 8.89 4.39 -2.06
N ALA A 107 8.36 3.85 -0.97
CA ALA A 107 9.06 3.78 0.32
C ALA A 107 10.37 2.99 0.20
N LEU A 108 10.34 1.80 -0.42
CA LEU A 108 11.53 0.98 -0.66
C LEU A 108 12.58 1.74 -1.48
N ALA A 109 12.16 2.34 -2.59
CA ALA A 109 13.05 3.08 -3.48
C ALA A 109 13.69 4.30 -2.79
N ARG A 110 12.88 5.14 -2.13
CA ARG A 110 13.37 6.33 -1.42
C ARG A 110 14.31 5.98 -0.28
N ARG A 111 13.97 4.97 0.51
CA ARG A 111 14.81 4.51 1.63
C ARG A 111 16.11 3.89 1.16
N HIS A 112 16.10 3.19 0.03
CA HIS A 112 17.32 2.72 -0.60
C HIS A 112 18.23 3.88 -1.02
N GLU A 113 17.73 4.84 -1.79
CA GLU A 113 18.53 5.99 -2.25
C GLU A 113 19.08 6.82 -1.07
N GLN A 114 18.28 7.04 -0.03
CA GLN A 114 18.72 7.75 1.18
C GLN A 114 19.83 7.02 1.96
N SER A 115 19.94 5.69 1.83
CA SER A 115 21.01 4.92 2.48
C SER A 115 22.35 5.00 1.75
N LEU A 116 22.35 5.50 0.50
CA LEU A 116 23.53 5.67 -0.33
C LEU A 116 24.14 7.08 -0.24
N GLN A 117 23.42 8.02 0.38
CA GLN A 117 23.84 9.41 0.63
C GLN A 117 24.60 9.53 1.95
#